data_AF-A0A3N4KF93-F1
#
_entry.id   AF-A0A3N4KF93-F1
#
_cell.length_a   1.000
_cell.length_b   1.000
_cell.length_c   1.000
_cell.angle_alpha   90.00
_cell.angle_beta   90.00
_cell.angle_gamma   90.00
#
_symmetry.space_group_name_H-M   'P 1'
#
loop_
_entity.id
_entity.type
_entity.pdbx_description
1 polymer ?
#
loop_
_entity_poly.entity_id
_entity_poly.type
_entity_poly.pdbx_seq_one_letter_code
_entity_poly.pdbx_strand_id
1 'polypeptide(L)' 'EDFGDDDVDFIMDVDQLQNHGIGASDISKLKSAGYWTIAAVCAATRRNISKIKGFSEQKTEKVKEAAVKCAV' A
#
# COMPACT_ATOMS: atom_id res chain seq x y z
N GLU A 1 18.76 -18.52 -22.07
CA GLU A 1 19.53 -17.62 -21.20
C GLU A 1 18.64 -17.28 -20.03
N ASP A 2 19.22 -17.40 -18.84
CA ASP A 2 18.60 -17.23 -17.54
C ASP A 2 18.04 -15.80 -17.43
N PHE A 3 16.71 -15.67 -17.34
CA PHE A 3 16.09 -14.39 -17.01
C PHE A 3 16.33 -14.18 -15.52
N GLY A 4 17.42 -13.49 -15.19
CA GLY A 4 17.81 -13.19 -13.82
C GLY A 4 16.66 -12.58 -13.04
N ASP A 5 16.08 -13.38 -12.16
CA ASP A 5 15.17 -13.00 -11.08
C ASP A 5 16.00 -12.43 -9.91
N ASP A 6 16.91 -11.49 -10.19
CA ASP A 6 17.80 -10.87 -9.17
C ASP A 6 17.22 -9.54 -8.65
N ASP A 7 16.11 -9.07 -9.21
CA ASP A 7 15.32 -7.93 -8.75
C ASP A 7 13.96 -8.36 -8.18
N VAL A 8 13.90 -9.47 -7.43
CA VAL A 8 12.81 -9.68 -6.45
C VAL A 8 13.01 -8.73 -5.27
N ASP A 9 12.91 -7.43 -5.59
CA ASP A 9 12.71 -6.36 -4.63
C ASP A 9 11.58 -6.82 -3.72
N PHE A 10 11.89 -7.00 -2.44
CA PHE A 10 11.09 -7.76 -1.49
C PHE A 10 9.61 -7.35 -1.58
N ILE A 11 8.76 -8.17 -2.20
CA ILE A 11 7.36 -7.77 -2.43
C ILE A 11 6.65 -7.81 -1.08
N MET A 12 6.51 -6.63 -0.47
CA MET A 12 5.80 -6.47 0.80
C MET A 12 4.30 -6.36 0.55
N ASP A 13 3.51 -7.17 1.24
CA ASP A 13 2.03 -7.12 1.19
C ASP A 13 1.50 -5.89 1.94
N VAL A 14 0.36 -5.35 1.50
CA VAL A 14 -0.30 -4.23 2.21
C VAL A 14 -0.72 -4.56 3.64
N ASP A 15 -0.79 -5.83 4.02
CA ASP A 15 -1.04 -6.25 5.40
C ASP A 15 0.03 -5.73 6.37
N GLN A 16 1.26 -5.48 5.90
CA GLN A 16 2.33 -4.87 6.71
C GLN A 16 1.96 -3.48 7.21
N LEU A 17 1.05 -2.76 6.53
CA LEU A 17 0.56 -1.46 6.99
C LEU A 17 -0.16 -1.55 8.34
N GLN A 18 -0.62 -2.73 8.75
CA GLN A 18 -1.25 -2.94 10.06
C GLN A 18 -0.29 -2.64 11.21
N ASN A 19 1.00 -2.97 11.06
CA ASN A 19 2.05 -2.66 12.03
C ASN A 19 2.29 -1.15 12.18
N HIS A 20 1.86 -0.35 11.19
CA HIS A 20 1.97 1.11 11.18
C HIS A 20 0.65 1.79 11.60
N GLY A 21 -0.31 1.04 12.15
CA GLY A 21 -1.56 1.58 12.68
C GLY A 21 -2.66 1.78 11.63
N ILE A 22 -2.55 1.16 10.45
CA ILE A 22 -3.64 1.11 9.48
C ILE A 22 -4.59 -0.02 9.87
N GLY A 23 -5.89 0.29 10.00
CA GLY A 23 -6.88 -0.71 10.38
C GLY A 23 -7.13 -1.75 9.28
N ALA A 24 -7.40 -3.00 9.67
CA ALA A 24 -7.70 -4.11 8.77
C ALA A 24 -8.84 -3.81 7.76
N SER A 25 -9.82 -2.98 8.15
CA SER A 25 -10.90 -2.54 7.26
C SER A 25 -10.38 -1.67 6.12
N ASP A 26 -9.41 -0.81 6.38
CA ASP A 26 -8.82 0.07 5.36
C ASP A 26 -7.85 -0.70 4.46
N ILE A 27 -7.13 -1.68 5.02
CA ILE A 27 -6.32 -2.67 4.26
C ILE A 27 -7.20 -3.48 3.30
N SER A 28 -8.34 -3.99 3.76
CA SER A 28 -9.28 -4.76 2.92
C SER A 28 -9.83 -3.93 1.75
N LYS A 29 -10.06 -2.62 1.98
CA LYS A 29 -10.49 -1.68 0.93
C LYS A 29 -9.37 -1.38 -0.07
N LEU A 30 -8.11 -1.29 0.38
CA LEU A 30 -6.96 -1.15 -0.51
C LEU A 30 -6.85 -2.37 -1.44
N LYS A 31 -6.95 -3.59 -0.88
CA LYS A 31 -6.96 -4.84 -1.67
C LYS A 31 -8.12 -4.87 -2.66
N SER A 32 -9.32 -4.49 -2.21
CA SER A 32 -10.51 -4.40 -3.09
C SER A 32 -10.37 -3.34 -4.19
N ALA A 33 -9.56 -2.31 -3.98
CA ALA A 33 -9.22 -1.28 -4.97
C ALA A 33 -8.06 -1.70 -5.89
N GLY A 34 -7.50 -2.90 -5.72
CA GLY A 34 -6.41 -3.44 -6.55
C GLY A 34 -5.01 -3.17 -6.01
N TYR A 35 -4.87 -2.68 -4.77
CA TYR A 35 -3.58 -2.45 -4.12
C TYR A 35 -3.25 -3.62 -3.19
N TRP A 36 -2.43 -4.55 -3.69
CA TRP A 36 -2.03 -5.76 -2.98
C TRP A 36 -0.65 -5.64 -2.33
N THR A 37 0.21 -4.75 -2.83
CA THR A 37 1.58 -4.58 -2.35
C THR A 37 1.84 -3.15 -1.86
N ILE A 38 2.80 -2.99 -0.94
CA ILE A 38 3.28 -1.69 -0.46
C ILE A 38 3.78 -0.84 -1.63
N ALA A 39 4.51 -1.44 -2.58
CA ALA A 39 4.97 -0.77 -3.78
C ALA A 39 3.81 -0.18 -4.61
N ALA A 40 2.71 -0.94 -4.80
CA ALA A 40 1.54 -0.44 -5.51
C ALA A 40 0.87 0.75 -4.79
N VAL A 41 0.81 0.72 -3.45
CA VAL A 41 0.32 1.84 -2.64
C VAL A 41 1.26 3.05 -2.73
N CYS A 42 2.57 2.83 -2.72
CA CYS A 42 3.58 3.88 -2.91
C CYS A 42 3.51 4.52 -4.30
N ALA A 43 3.30 3.73 -5.36
CA ALA A 43 3.13 4.22 -6.73
C ALA A 43 1.80 4.95 -6.96
N ALA A 44 0.73 4.60 -6.23
CA ALA A 44 -0.56 5.25 -6.35
C ALA A 44 -0.50 6.74 -5.96
N THR A 45 -1.25 7.63 -6.61
CA THR A 45 -1.33 9.03 -6.15
C THR A 45 -2.30 9.17 -4.97
N ARG A 46 -2.12 10.20 -4.13
CA ARG A 46 -3.07 10.53 -3.05
C ARG A 46 -4.51 10.66 -3.55
N ARG A 47 -4.69 11.21 -4.75
CA ARG A 47 -5.98 11.33 -5.44
C ARG A 47 -6.63 9.98 -5.75
N ASN A 48 -5.85 8.95 -6.06
CA ASN A 48 -6.40 7.62 -6.35
C ASN A 48 -6.79 6.89 -5.06
N ILE A 49 -5.98 7.01 -4.01
CA ILE A 49 -6.32 6.44 -2.70
C ILE A 49 -7.55 7.14 -2.09
N SER A 50 -7.69 8.46 -2.25
CA SER A 50 -8.86 9.18 -1.75
C SER A 50 -10.17 8.88 -2.49
N LYS A 51 -10.12 8.29 -3.70
CA LYS A 51 -11.31 7.78 -4.41
C LYS A 51 -11.84 6.47 -3.83
N ILE A 52 -11.06 5.77 -3.00
CA ILE A 52 -11.51 4.54 -2.35
C ILE A 52 -12.65 4.88 -1.38
N LYS A 53 -13.78 4.21 -1.52
CA LYS A 53 -14.97 4.47 -0.70
C LYS A 53 -14.65 4.30 0.79
N GLY A 54 -14.86 5.36 1.56
CA GLY A 54 -14.60 5.36 3.01
C GLY A 54 -13.17 5.72 3.41
N PHE A 55 -12.34 6.21 2.48
CA PHE A 55 -11.10 6.90 2.77
C PHE A 55 -11.36 8.40 2.93
N SER A 56 -10.90 8.96 4.05
CA SER A 56 -10.79 10.41 4.23
C SER A 56 -9.39 10.89 3.85
N GLU A 57 -9.21 12.21 3.76
CA GLU A 57 -7.89 12.81 3.54
C GLU A 57 -6.89 12.36 4.63
N GLN A 58 -7.31 12.39 5.90
CA GLN A 58 -6.49 11.91 7.03
C GLN A 58 -6.08 10.43 6.90
N LYS A 59 -6.98 9.56 6.42
CA LYS A 59 -6.66 8.14 6.21
C LYS A 59 -5.68 7.94 5.06
N THR A 60 -5.87 8.71 3.98
CA THR A 60 -5.00 8.68 2.81
C THR A 60 -3.58 9.06 3.18
N GLU A 61 -3.40 10.11 3.98
CA GLU A 61 -2.08 10.51 4.50
C GLU A 61 -1.44 9.41 5.34
N LYS A 62 -2.17 8.88 6.33
CA LYS A 62 -1.65 7.81 7.20
C LYS A 62 -1.19 6.58 6.40
N VAL A 63 -2.00 6.14 5.44
CA VAL A 63 -1.65 4.99 4.58
C VAL A 63 -0.41 5.28 3.75
N LYS A 64 -0.29 6.48 3.18
CA LYS A 64 0.88 6.87 2.41
C LYS A 64 2.15 6.92 3.25
N GLU A 65 2.07 7.51 4.43
CA GLU A 65 3.21 7.60 5.34
C GLU A 65 3.64 6.21 5.84
N ALA A 66 2.67 5.35 6.16
CA ALA A 66 2.91 3.95 6.53
C ALA A 66 3.58 3.17 5.38
N ALA A 67 3.08 3.31 4.15
CA ALA A 67 3.64 2.61 2.99
C ALA A 67 5.08 3.05 2.70
N VAL A 68 5.38 4.35 2.80
CA VAL A 68 6.75 4.86 2.66
C VAL A 68 7.66 4.32 3.77
N LYS A 69 7.17 4.23 5.01
CA LYS A 69 7.94 3.64 6.13
C LYS A 69 8.17 2.14 5.96
N CYS A 70 7.23 1.40 5.37
CA CYS A 70 7.41 -0.03 5.08
C CYS A 70 8.40 -0.27 3.94
N ALA A 71 8.48 0.65 2.97
CA ALA A 71 9.34 0.50 1.79
C ALA A 71 10.83 0.84 2.03
N VAL A 72 11.21 1.17 3.27
CA VAL A 72 12.58 1.56 3.68
C VAL A 72 13.21 0.45 4.52
#